data_AF-A0A915I8N7-F1
#
_entry.id   AF-A0A915I8N7-F1
#
_cell.length_a   1.000
_cell.length_b   1.000
_cell.length_c   1.000
_cell.angle_alpha   90.00
_cell.angle_beta   90.00
_cell.angle_gamma   90.00
#
_symmetry.space_group_name_H-M   'P 1'
#
loop_
_entity.id
_entity.type
_entity.pdbx_description
1 polymer ?
#
loop_
_entity_poly.entity_id
_entity_poly.type
_entity_poly.pdbx_seq_one_letter_code
_entity_poly.pdbx_strand_id
1 'polypeptide(L)'
;LKKLGLDSIYSGAEEVTGEKYNVESIDGQPGAFRCFLDVGLARTVTGARIFGAMKGAVDGGLDIPHKDTRFFGYDKETKKYDAQKHRDRIFGKHVAEYMKTLKEEDEEAFKKQFS
;
A
#
# COMPACT_ATOMS: atom_id res chain seq x y z
N LEU A 1 -12.84 -1.31 11.51
CA LEU A 1 -14.26 -1.04 11.16
C LEU A 1 -15.25 -1.92 11.90
N LYS A 2 -15.08 -3.26 11.91
CA LYS A 2 -16.00 -4.20 12.60
C LYS A 2 -16.38 -3.86 14.05
N LYS A 3 -15.39 -3.47 14.88
CA LYS A 3 -15.65 -3.05 16.28
C LYS A 3 -16.54 -1.81 16.40
N LEU A 4 -16.61 -0.99 15.35
CA LEU A 4 -17.42 0.21 15.28
C LEU A 4 -18.71 0.00 14.48
N GLY A 5 -18.98 -1.22 13.98
CA GLY A 5 -20.15 -1.53 13.15
C GLY A 5 -20.13 -0.87 11.77
N LEU A 6 -18.95 -0.52 11.25
CA LEU A 6 -18.78 0.21 9.98
C LEU A 6 -18.34 -0.68 8.81
N ASP A 7 -18.05 -1.96 9.04
CA ASP A 7 -17.46 -2.88 8.07
C ASP A 7 -18.40 -3.26 6.92
N SER A 8 -19.70 -3.29 7.16
CA SER A 8 -20.69 -3.52 6.09
C SER A 8 -20.97 -2.28 5.24
N ILE A 9 -20.64 -1.09 5.76
CA ILE A 9 -20.91 0.19 5.09
C ILE A 9 -19.70 0.60 4.24
N TYR A 10 -18.51 0.46 4.80
CA TYR A 10 -17.24 0.86 4.18
C TYR A 10 -16.36 -0.37 3.98
N SER A 11 -16.66 -1.16 2.96
CA SER A 11 -15.90 -2.36 2.58
C SER A 11 -14.51 -2.05 2.04
N GLY A 12 -14.29 -0.81 1.57
CA GLY A 12 -13.03 -0.36 1.00
C GLY A 12 -12.91 -0.70 -0.49
N ALA A 13 -11.68 -0.96 -0.95
CA ALA A 13 -11.40 -1.38 -2.31
C ALA A 13 -11.44 -2.92 -2.40
N GLU A 14 -12.42 -3.48 -3.11
CA GLU A 14 -12.58 -4.93 -3.27
C GLU A 14 -11.44 -5.56 -4.08
N GLU A 15 -10.94 -4.82 -5.08
CA GLU A 15 -9.81 -5.24 -5.90
C GLU A 15 -8.57 -4.42 -5.61
N VAL A 16 -7.43 -5.11 -5.42
CA VAL A 16 -6.14 -4.47 -5.23
C VAL A 16 -5.57 -4.07 -6.60
N THR A 17 -5.93 -2.88 -7.07
CA THR A 17 -5.43 -2.29 -8.33
C THR A 17 -4.14 -1.50 -8.15
N GLY A 18 -3.83 -1.07 -6.92
CA GLY A 18 -2.74 -0.14 -6.63
C GLY A 18 -3.09 1.32 -6.93
N GLU A 19 -4.28 1.61 -7.47
CA GLU A 19 -4.71 2.98 -7.73
C GLU A 19 -4.95 3.76 -6.44
N LYS A 20 -5.01 5.09 -6.54
CA LYS A 20 -5.40 5.91 -5.39
C LYS A 20 -6.88 5.66 -5.10
N TYR A 21 -7.17 5.28 -3.87
CA TYR A 21 -8.53 5.09 -3.37
C TYR A 21 -8.71 5.96 -2.13
N ASN A 22 -9.86 6.62 -2.01
CA ASN A 22 -10.28 7.31 -0.80
C ASN A 22 -11.74 6.93 -0.57
N VAL A 23 -12.05 6.44 0.64
CA VAL A 23 -13.46 6.23 1.02
C VAL A 23 -14.14 7.58 1.24
N GLU A 24 -15.37 7.70 0.76
CA GLU A 24 -16.23 8.86 1.01
C GLU A 24 -17.36 8.48 1.97
N SER A 25 -17.84 9.43 2.76
CA SER A 25 -18.98 9.18 3.65
C SER A 25 -20.26 9.07 2.84
N ILE A 26 -21.14 8.15 3.23
CA ILE A 26 -22.42 7.92 2.55
C ILE A 26 -23.52 8.69 3.30
N ASP A 27 -24.32 9.47 2.56
CA ASP A 27 -25.44 10.22 3.13
C ASP A 27 -26.43 9.29 3.85
N GLY A 28 -26.82 9.68 5.06
CA GLY A 28 -27.72 8.89 5.91
C GLY A 28 -27.07 7.71 6.64
N GLN A 29 -25.78 7.45 6.45
CA GLN A 29 -25.00 6.47 7.21
C GLN A 29 -24.05 7.18 8.19
N PRO A 30 -23.53 6.48 9.22
CA PRO A 30 -22.42 6.98 10.02
C PRO A 30 -21.23 7.33 9.13
N GLY A 31 -20.54 8.43 9.40
CA GLY A 31 -19.41 8.88 8.59
C GLY A 31 -18.25 7.87 8.54
N ALA A 32 -17.47 7.91 7.46
CA ALA A 32 -16.27 7.10 7.32
C ALA A 32 -15.30 7.38 8.48
N PHE A 33 -14.60 6.35 8.94
CA PHE A 33 -13.71 6.51 10.09
C PHE A 33 -12.44 7.27 9.69
N ARG A 34 -12.38 8.54 10.08
CA ARG A 34 -11.26 9.44 9.82
C ARG A 34 -10.07 9.11 10.72
N CYS A 35 -8.88 8.98 10.12
CA CYS A 35 -7.61 8.78 10.81
C CYS A 35 -6.50 9.62 10.18
N PHE A 36 -5.41 9.80 10.93
CA PHE A 36 -4.19 10.45 10.46
C PHE A 36 -3.01 9.51 10.63
N LEU A 37 -2.14 9.45 9.63
CA LEU A 37 -0.92 8.65 9.70
C LEU A 37 0.13 9.39 10.55
N ASP A 38 0.54 8.78 11.66
CA ASP A 38 1.74 9.16 12.39
C ASP A 38 2.90 8.25 11.95
N VAL A 39 3.99 8.86 11.46
CA VAL A 39 5.19 8.14 11.00
C VAL A 39 6.28 8.07 12.06
N GLY A 40 6.09 8.73 13.21
CA GLY A 40 7.09 8.89 14.26
C GLY A 40 8.41 9.46 13.72
N LEU A 41 9.52 8.81 14.04
CA LEU A 41 10.86 9.19 13.58
C LEU A 41 11.22 8.62 12.19
N ALA A 42 10.32 7.87 11.56
CA ALA A 42 10.61 7.26 10.27
C ALA A 42 10.73 8.32 9.18
N ARG A 43 11.78 8.24 8.36
CA ARG A 43 11.99 9.15 7.24
C ARG A 43 10.94 8.90 6.15
N THR A 44 10.25 9.96 5.74
CA THR A 44 9.26 9.91 4.66
C THR A 44 9.92 9.90 3.27
N VAL A 45 10.28 8.72 2.77
CA VAL A 45 10.78 8.52 1.39
C VAL A 45 9.74 7.82 0.53
N THR A 46 9.77 8.09 -0.79
CA THR A 46 8.90 7.42 -1.75
C THR A 46 9.18 5.91 -1.75
N GLY A 47 8.13 5.08 -1.64
CA GLY A 47 8.25 3.63 -1.56
C GLY A 47 8.54 3.06 -0.17
N ALA A 48 8.54 3.90 0.89
CA ALA A 48 8.71 3.41 2.26
C ALA A 48 7.54 2.50 2.69
N ARG A 49 7.85 1.44 3.43
CA ARG A 49 6.88 0.41 3.85
C ARG A 49 5.75 0.96 4.73
N ILE A 50 6.02 2.04 5.48
CA ILE A 50 5.00 2.75 6.27
C ILE A 50 3.81 3.21 5.42
N PHE A 51 4.06 3.63 4.18
CA PHE A 51 2.98 4.02 3.25
C PHE A 51 2.28 2.82 2.64
N GLY A 52 2.92 1.65 2.61
CA GLY A 52 2.25 0.38 2.29
C GLY A 52 1.23 -0.02 3.35
N ALA A 53 1.56 0.15 4.64
CA ALA A 53 0.60 -0.04 5.73
C ALA A 53 -0.57 0.95 5.64
N MET A 54 -0.28 2.23 5.36
CA MET A 54 -1.31 3.24 5.11
C MET A 54 -2.22 2.86 3.93
N LYS A 55 -1.65 2.42 2.80
CA LYS A 55 -2.42 1.98 1.62
C LYS A 55 -3.35 0.82 1.96
N GLY A 56 -2.87 -0.17 2.71
CA GLY A 56 -3.72 -1.27 3.19
C GLY A 56 -4.87 -0.81 4.10
N ALA A 57 -4.61 0.16 4.99
CA ALA A 57 -5.65 0.72 5.84
C ALA A 57 -6.71 1.52 5.06
N VAL A 58 -6.26 2.29 4.07
CA VAL A 58 -7.12 3.04 3.14
C VAL A 58 -7.98 2.09 2.31
N ASP A 59 -7.37 1.06 1.72
CA ASP A 59 -8.07 0.04 0.92
C ASP A 59 -9.00 -0.80 1.78
N GLY A 60 -8.77 -0.88 3.09
CA GLY A 60 -9.67 -1.48 4.06
C GLY A 60 -10.82 -0.57 4.52
N GLY A 61 -11.02 0.60 3.90
CA GLY A 61 -12.16 1.49 4.16
C GLY A 61 -11.93 2.54 5.23
N LEU A 62 -10.69 2.84 5.63
CA LEU A 62 -10.38 3.98 6.49
C LEU A 62 -10.21 5.27 5.66
N ASP A 63 -10.77 6.37 6.14
CA ASP A 63 -10.50 7.69 5.57
C ASP A 63 -9.18 8.23 6.15
N ILE A 64 -8.10 8.09 5.39
CA ILE A 64 -6.79 8.64 5.72
C ILE A 64 -6.38 9.63 4.63
N PRO A 65 -6.22 10.93 4.93
CA PRO A 65 -5.76 11.92 3.97
C PRO A 65 -4.35 11.63 3.48
N HIS A 66 -4.18 11.45 2.17
CA HIS A 66 -2.88 11.18 1.60
C HIS A 66 -2.77 11.63 0.13
N LYS A 67 -1.52 11.66 -0.35
CA LYS A 67 -1.15 11.81 -1.76
C LYS A 67 -0.41 10.55 -2.22
N ASP A 68 -0.46 10.28 -3.51
CA ASP A 68 0.25 9.18 -4.16
C ASP A 68 1.77 9.43 -4.33
N THR A 69 2.24 10.65 -4.08
CA THR A 69 3.65 11.07 -4.25
C THR A 69 4.67 10.32 -3.38
N ARG A 70 4.21 9.57 -2.37
CA ARG A 70 5.03 8.72 -1.51
C ARG A 70 4.85 7.24 -1.74
N PHE A 71 3.93 6.83 -2.61
CA PHE A 71 3.76 5.44 -2.99
C PHE A 71 4.89 4.97 -3.92
N PHE A 72 5.14 3.65 -3.88
CA PHE A 72 6.04 3.04 -4.84
C PHE A 72 5.47 3.18 -6.25
N GLY A 73 6.31 3.46 -7.25
CA GLY A 73 5.83 3.75 -8.62
C GLY A 73 5.58 5.24 -8.89
N TYR A 74 5.72 6.12 -7.90
CA TYR A 74 5.76 7.56 -8.15
C TYR A 74 7.15 8.02 -8.62
N ASP A 75 7.17 8.68 -9.78
CA ASP A 75 8.34 9.32 -10.36
C ASP A 75 8.36 10.82 -10.04
N LYS A 76 9.46 11.29 -9.44
CA LYS A 76 9.61 12.70 -9.01
C LYS A 76 9.90 13.65 -10.17
N GLU A 77 10.56 13.17 -11.23
CA GLU A 77 10.95 13.96 -12.38
C GLU A 77 9.74 14.17 -13.29
N THR A 78 9.05 13.09 -13.62
CA THR A 78 7.86 13.16 -14.49
C THR A 78 6.59 13.53 -13.72
N LYS A 79 6.62 13.49 -12.37
CA LYS A 79 5.47 13.70 -11.48
C LYS A 79 4.30 12.77 -11.80
N LYS A 80 4.60 11.53 -12.21
CA LYS A 80 3.60 10.52 -12.59
C LYS A 80 3.63 9.36 -11.62
N TYR A 81 2.45 8.84 -11.32
CA TYR A 81 2.27 7.67 -10.48
C TYR A 81 1.89 6.46 -11.33
N ASP A 82 2.64 5.37 -11.19
CA ASP A 82 2.38 4.08 -11.83
C ASP A 82 1.75 3.12 -10.81
N ALA A 83 0.42 3.00 -10.88
CA ALA A 83 -0.37 2.12 -10.01
C ALA A 83 -0.01 0.64 -10.19
N GLN A 84 0.36 0.22 -11.40
CA GLN A 84 0.70 -1.18 -11.69
C GLN A 84 2.00 -1.57 -10.99
N LYS A 85 3.02 -0.70 -11.01
CA LYS A 85 4.25 -0.90 -10.22
C LYS A 85 3.97 -0.98 -8.73
N HIS A 86 3.06 -0.14 -8.23
CA HIS A 86 2.67 -0.21 -6.81
C HIS A 86 1.96 -1.52 -6.49
N ARG A 87 1.03 -1.96 -7.34
CA ARG A 87 0.33 -3.23 -7.22
C ARG A 87 1.31 -4.40 -7.16
N ASP A 88 2.28 -4.43 -8.07
CA ASP A 88 3.32 -5.45 -8.09
C ASP A 88 4.18 -5.45 -6.82
N ARG A 89 4.42 -4.26 -6.25
CA ARG A 89 5.07 -4.11 -4.93
C ARG A 89 4.20 -4.66 -3.81
N ILE A 90 2.88 -4.43 -3.82
CA ILE A 90 1.92 -4.94 -2.83
C ILE A 90 1.93 -6.48 -2.82
N PHE A 91 1.91 -7.11 -4.00
CA PHE A 91 1.97 -8.57 -4.12
C PHE A 91 3.39 -9.16 -3.98
N GLY A 92 4.39 -8.34 -3.66
CA GLY A 92 5.74 -8.83 -3.41
C GLY A 92 6.49 -9.33 -4.64
N LYS A 93 6.09 -8.96 -5.86
CA LYS A 93 6.74 -9.44 -7.10
C LYS A 93 8.24 -9.16 -7.14
N HIS A 94 8.66 -8.00 -6.65
CA HIS A 94 10.08 -7.66 -6.51
C HIS A 94 10.89 -8.67 -5.66
N VAL A 95 10.28 -9.27 -4.62
CA VAL A 95 10.93 -10.31 -3.83
C VAL A 95 10.99 -11.59 -4.64
N ALA A 96 9.90 -11.96 -5.30
CA ALA A 96 9.84 -13.16 -6.15
C ALA A 96 10.83 -13.11 -7.32
N GLU A 97 10.98 -11.95 -7.96
CA GLU A 97 11.96 -11.71 -9.02
C GLU A 97 13.38 -11.83 -8.48
N TYR A 98 13.69 -11.16 -7.36
CA TYR A 98 15.01 -11.27 -6.73
C TYR A 98 15.34 -12.70 -6.31
N MET A 99 14.37 -13.43 -5.77
CA MET A 99 14.51 -14.86 -5.45
C MET A 99 14.85 -15.70 -6.69
N LYS A 100 14.18 -15.47 -7.82
CA LYS A 100 14.44 -16.20 -9.07
C LYS A 100 15.84 -15.91 -9.60
N THR A 101 16.20 -14.64 -9.72
CA THR A 101 17.53 -14.22 -10.20
C THR A 101 18.63 -14.80 -9.32
N LEU A 102 18.50 -14.69 -7.99
CA LEU A 102 19.52 -15.18 -7.07
C LEU A 102 19.64 -16.71 -7.12
N LYS A 103 18.53 -17.44 -7.28
CA LYS A 103 18.55 -18.90 -7.41
C LYS A 103 19.23 -19.36 -8.71
N GLU A 104 19.09 -18.60 -9.79
CA GLU A 104 19.72 -18.90 -11.08
C GLU A 104 21.21 -18.54 -11.10
N GLU A 105 21.60 -17.47 -10.43
CA GLU A 105 22.97 -16.95 -10.42
C GLU A 105 23.86 -17.57 -9.32
N ASP A 106 23.34 -17.74 -8.10
CA ASP A 106 24.09 -18.20 -6.93
C ASP A 106 23.17 -18.93 -5.91
N GLU A 107 23.15 -20.27 -6.00
CA GLU A 107 22.31 -21.10 -5.13
C GLU A 107 22.72 -21.05 -3.64
N GLU A 108 24.00 -20.82 -3.33
CA GLU A 108 24.46 -20.69 -1.94
C GLU A 108 23.99 -19.37 -1.33
N ALA A 109 24.14 -18.25 -2.07
CA ALA A 109 23.61 -16.96 -1.66
C ALA A 109 22.08 -16.99 -1.53
N PHE A 110 21.38 -17.67 -2.43
CA PHE A 110 19.93 -17.87 -2.33
C PHE A 110 19.54 -18.57 -1.03
N LYS A 111 20.19 -19.71 -0.71
CA LYS A 111 19.93 -20.46 0.52
C LYS A 111 20.22 -19.61 1.75
N LYS A 112 21.28 -18.81 1.76
CA LYS A 112 21.62 -17.93 2.89
C LYS A 112 20.63 -16.78 3.07
N GLN A 113 20.18 -16.18 1.97
CA GLN A 113 19.31 -15.00 2.00
C GLN A 113 17.85 -15.34 2.29
N PHE A 114 17.39 -16.53 1.87
CA PHE A 114 15.99 -16.96 1.95
C PHE A 114 15.79 -18.27 2.74
N SER A 115 16.73 -18.62 3.65
CA SER A 115 16.58 -19.71 4.62
C SER A 115 15.48 -19.48 5.64
#